data_AF-A0A443S009-F1
#
_entry.id   AF-A0A443S009-F1
#
_cell.length_a   1.000
_cell.length_b   1.000
_cell.length_c   1.000
_cell.angle_alpha   90.00
_cell.angle_beta   90.00
_cell.angle_gamma   90.00
#
_symmetry.space_group_name_H-M   'P 1'
#
loop_
_entity.id
_entity.type
_entity.pdbx_description
1 polymer ?
#
loop_
_entity_poly.entity_id
_entity_poly.type
_entity_poly.pdbx_seq_one_letter_code
_entity_poly.pdbx_strand_id
1 'polypeptide(L)'
;MASTELLKKSEADFRIEIAGTIKLPPSPVITRWCTWLNAAFYYSEHFDSVTNVLNSLDKEEAASIRMSQSLVKKRNIVAQLAFINAQFRFIPEMIEKIQNPKLTLFDSLALINSFELHVDSLPDTASYVKVKKFYVFDNNNGLQDLKEICDILNGRISDSRFFKIYTGCELGKY
;
A
#
# COMPACT_ATOMS: atom_id res chain seq x y z
N MET A 1 24.93 23.32 7.13
CA MET A 1 24.57 23.64 8.53
C MET A 1 23.27 24.44 8.62
N ALA A 2 23.06 25.51 7.84
CA ALA A 2 21.80 26.27 7.86
C ALA A 2 20.54 25.46 7.47
N SER A 3 20.63 24.59 6.46
CA SER A 3 19.48 23.79 5.99
C SER A 3 18.98 22.76 7.02
N THR A 4 19.88 22.18 7.81
CA THR A 4 19.54 21.24 8.88
C THR A 4 18.93 21.92 10.11
N GLU A 5 19.27 23.18 10.36
CA GLU A 5 18.66 23.97 11.45
C GLU A 5 17.27 24.47 11.07
N LEU A 6 17.07 24.88 9.81
CA LEU A 6 15.76 25.25 9.29
C LEU A 6 14.77 24.07 9.28
N LEU A 7 15.24 22.86 8.95
CA LEU A 7 14.45 21.63 9.05
C LEU A 7 14.07 21.29 10.49
N LYS A 8 15.00 21.41 11.44
CA LYS A 8 14.72 21.17 12.86
C LYS A 8 13.76 22.19 13.45
N LYS A 9 13.87 23.45 13.00
CA LYS A 9 12.98 24.54 13.42
C LYS A 9 11.56 24.34 12.86
N SER A 10 11.42 24.00 11.57
CA SER A 10 10.10 23.71 10.99
C SER A 10 9.44 22.46 11.57
N GLU A 11 10.23 21.43 11.93
CA GLU A 11 9.73 20.28 12.70
C GLU A 11 9.25 20.67 14.11
N ALA A 12 9.97 21.55 14.80
CA ALA A 12 9.58 22.04 16.12
C ALA A 12 8.32 22.90 16.07
N ASP A 13 8.21 23.79 15.07
CA ASP A 13 7.04 24.64 14.88
C ASP A 13 5.79 23.81 14.51
N PHE A 14 5.94 22.79 13.65
CA PHE A 14 4.86 21.82 13.36
C PHE A 14 4.42 21.05 14.62
N ARG A 15 5.37 20.65 15.48
CA ARG A 15 5.08 19.94 16.74
C ARG A 15 4.34 20.80 17.77
N ILE A 16 4.63 22.10 17.79
CA ILE A 16 4.00 23.06 18.72
C ILE A 16 2.55 23.34 18.29
N GLU A 17 2.30 23.51 16.98
CA GLU A 17 1.00 23.92 16.45
C GLU A 17 -0.01 22.76 16.30
N ILE A 18 0.46 21.52 16.14
CA ILE A 18 -0.35 20.27 16.17
C ILE A 18 -0.75 19.86 17.61
N ALA A 19 -0.37 20.66 18.61
CA ALA A 19 -0.72 20.47 20.01
C ALA A 19 -0.33 19.09 20.55
N GLY A 20 0.96 18.70 20.49
CA GLY A 20 1.59 17.64 21.32
C GLY A 20 0.99 16.21 21.32
N THR A 21 -0.16 15.97 20.69
CA THR A 21 -0.99 14.78 20.88
C THR A 21 -1.08 13.93 19.60
N ILE A 22 -0.84 14.54 18.43
CA ILE A 22 -0.84 13.85 17.14
C ILE A 22 0.61 13.55 16.73
N LYS A 23 0.88 12.30 16.34
CA LYS A 23 2.21 11.86 15.88
C LYS A 23 2.53 12.51 14.53
N LEU A 24 3.81 12.73 14.23
CA LEU A 24 4.22 13.24 12.91
C LEU A 24 3.77 12.28 11.79
N PRO A 25 3.51 12.79 10.56
CA PRO A 25 3.29 11.92 9.41
C PRO A 25 4.49 10.99 9.22
N PRO A 26 4.27 9.78 8.67
CA PRO A 26 5.35 8.82 8.46
C PRO A 26 6.44 9.43 7.57
N SER A 27 7.69 9.37 8.02
CA SER A 27 8.82 9.85 7.22
C SER A 27 8.90 9.05 5.91
N PRO A 28 9.14 9.71 4.76
CA PRO A 28 9.26 9.02 3.49
C PRO A 28 10.45 8.05 3.53
N VAL A 29 10.17 6.75 3.51
CA VAL A 29 11.18 5.71 3.34
C VAL A 29 11.20 5.34 1.86
N ILE A 30 12.27 5.73 1.16
CA ILE A 30 12.45 5.54 -0.30
C ILE A 30 12.20 4.07 -0.72
N THR A 31 12.49 3.11 0.15
CA THR A 31 12.41 1.67 -0.14
C THR A 31 11.12 0.98 0.30
N ARG A 32 10.18 1.66 0.98
CA ARG A 32 8.90 1.04 1.39
C ARG A 32 7.74 1.58 0.56
N TRP A 33 7.26 0.76 -0.37
CA TRP A 33 6.22 1.08 -1.36
C TRP A 33 4.86 1.51 -0.77
N CYS A 34 4.60 1.23 0.51
CA CYS A 34 3.36 1.61 1.20
C CYS A 34 3.44 2.98 1.92
N THR A 35 4.58 3.65 1.92
CA THR A 35 4.76 4.87 2.73
C THR A 35 3.81 6.00 2.30
N TRP A 36 3.54 6.13 0.99
CA TRP A 36 2.61 7.14 0.49
C TRP A 36 1.14 6.84 0.88
N LEU A 37 0.75 5.56 0.95
CA LEU A 37 -0.58 5.15 1.43
C LEU A 37 -0.74 5.51 2.90
N ASN A 38 0.25 5.18 3.73
CA ASN A 38 0.25 5.54 5.14
C ASN A 38 0.20 7.05 5.35
N ALA A 39 0.88 7.83 4.50
CA ALA A 39 0.77 9.28 4.52
C ALA A 39 -0.64 9.77 4.13
N ALA A 40 -1.27 9.17 3.11
CA ALA A 40 -2.65 9.51 2.73
C ALA A 40 -3.64 9.19 3.87
N PHE A 41 -3.46 8.09 4.60
CA PHE A 41 -4.29 7.76 5.76
C PHE A 41 -4.11 8.79 6.88
N TYR A 42 -2.86 9.14 7.18
CA TYR A 42 -2.55 10.19 8.15
C TYR A 42 -3.22 11.52 7.78
N TYR A 43 -3.11 11.96 6.53
CA TYR A 43 -3.76 13.18 6.06
C TYR A 43 -5.28 13.09 6.07
N SER A 44 -5.86 11.91 5.83
CA SER A 44 -7.30 11.70 5.96
C SER A 44 -7.79 11.84 7.40
N GLU A 45 -6.99 11.41 8.39
CA GLU A 45 -7.36 11.43 9.81
C GLU A 45 -7.09 12.78 10.48
N HIS A 46 -6.11 13.52 9.97
CA HIS A 46 -5.63 14.78 10.57
C HIS A 46 -5.71 15.97 9.62
N PHE A 47 -6.64 15.93 8.66
CA PHE A 47 -6.71 16.90 7.56
C PHE A 47 -6.80 18.35 8.06
N ASP A 48 -7.69 18.63 9.01
CA ASP A 48 -7.92 19.98 9.52
C ASP A 48 -6.68 20.51 10.27
N SER A 49 -6.10 19.69 11.14
CA SER A 49 -4.88 20.04 11.89
C SER A 49 -3.71 20.33 10.96
N VAL A 50 -3.50 19.48 9.94
CA VAL A 50 -2.46 19.70 8.93
C VAL A 50 -2.74 20.96 8.11
N THR A 51 -3.99 21.20 7.75
CA THR A 51 -4.39 22.37 6.96
C THR A 51 -4.18 23.67 7.74
N ASN A 52 -4.43 23.68 9.05
CA ASN A 52 -4.20 24.82 9.91
C ASN A 52 -2.71 25.20 9.93
N VAL A 53 -1.82 24.22 10.16
CA VAL A 53 -0.37 24.46 10.10
C VAL A 53 0.07 24.90 8.71
N LEU A 54 -0.40 24.24 7.64
CA LEU A 54 -0.03 24.65 6.29
C LEU A 54 -0.44 26.08 5.98
N ASN A 55 -1.57 26.56 6.52
CA ASN A 55 -2.04 27.93 6.33
C ASN A 55 -1.36 28.95 7.27
N SER A 56 -0.67 28.53 8.33
CA SER A 56 0.12 29.42 9.20
C SER A 56 1.48 29.78 8.55
N LEU A 57 1.98 28.93 7.66
CA LEU A 57 3.25 29.13 6.94
C LEU A 57 3.16 30.26 5.89
N ASP A 58 4.27 31.00 5.73
CA ASP A 58 4.37 32.05 4.70
C ASP A 58 4.47 31.43 3.30
N LYS A 59 3.50 31.76 2.45
CA LYS A 59 3.42 31.32 1.06
C LYS A 59 4.58 31.82 0.18
N GLU A 60 5.25 32.91 0.58
CA GLU A 60 6.36 33.49 -0.17
C GLU A 60 7.71 32.86 0.18
N GLU A 61 7.80 32.15 1.32
CA GLU A 61 9.04 31.52 1.79
C GLU A 61 9.48 30.34 0.89
N ALA A 62 8.52 29.59 0.34
CA ALA A 62 8.82 28.50 -0.59
C ALA A 62 7.67 28.18 -1.56
N ALA A 63 8.04 27.80 -2.79
CA ALA A 63 7.07 27.35 -3.80
C ALA A 63 6.28 26.11 -3.35
N SER A 64 6.90 25.22 -2.55
CA SER A 64 6.25 24.03 -1.98
C SER A 64 5.15 24.36 -0.99
N ILE A 65 5.33 25.39 -0.15
CA ILE A 65 4.32 25.87 0.80
C ILE A 65 3.11 26.39 0.02
N ARG A 66 3.35 27.32 -0.92
CA ARG A 66 2.30 27.88 -1.79
C ARG A 66 1.51 26.79 -2.53
N MET A 67 2.21 25.80 -3.08
CA MET A 67 1.57 24.69 -3.79
C MET A 67 0.74 23.83 -2.84
N SER A 68 1.25 23.49 -1.66
CA SER A 68 0.55 22.71 -0.64
C SER A 68 -0.72 23.41 -0.15
N GLN A 69 -0.64 24.72 0.13
CA GLN A 69 -1.81 25.55 0.48
C GLN A 69 -2.87 25.57 -0.62
N SER A 70 -2.46 25.57 -1.90
CA SER A 70 -3.41 25.49 -3.01
C SER A 70 -4.09 24.11 -3.11
N LEU A 71 -3.37 23.03 -2.76
CA LEU A 71 -3.86 21.66 -2.84
C LEU A 71 -4.91 21.38 -1.76
N VAL A 72 -4.66 21.81 -0.52
CA VAL A 72 -5.61 21.61 0.60
C VAL A 72 -6.92 22.38 0.41
N LYS A 73 -6.94 23.43 -0.41
CA LYS A 73 -8.15 24.19 -0.76
C LYS A 73 -9.01 23.52 -1.83
N LYS A 74 -8.55 22.44 -2.47
CA LYS A 74 -9.33 21.73 -3.49
C LYS A 74 -10.51 21.02 -2.82
N ARG A 75 -11.74 21.30 -3.30
CA ARG A 75 -12.98 20.79 -2.69
C ARG A 75 -13.07 19.27 -2.57
N ASN A 76 -12.37 18.53 -3.43
CA ASN A 76 -12.44 17.08 -3.50
C ASN A 76 -11.36 16.36 -2.68
N ILE A 77 -10.33 17.07 -2.16
CA ILE A 77 -9.18 16.40 -1.54
C ILE A 77 -9.59 15.59 -0.31
N VAL A 78 -10.49 16.12 0.51
CA VAL A 78 -10.99 15.44 1.72
C VAL A 78 -11.74 14.16 1.34
N ALA A 79 -12.63 14.24 0.36
CA ALA A 79 -13.39 13.09 -0.12
C ALA A 79 -12.46 12.02 -0.76
N GLN A 80 -11.44 12.46 -1.50
CA GLN A 80 -10.45 11.55 -2.10
C GLN A 80 -9.57 10.87 -1.03
N LEU A 81 -9.11 11.61 -0.02
CA LEU A 81 -8.35 11.04 1.10
C LEU A 81 -9.20 10.05 1.90
N ALA A 82 -10.45 10.39 2.19
CA ALA A 82 -11.39 9.51 2.86
C ALA A 82 -11.66 8.23 2.05
N PHE A 83 -11.80 8.34 0.73
CA PHE A 83 -11.93 7.19 -0.15
C PHE A 83 -10.68 6.30 -0.10
N ILE A 84 -9.49 6.89 -0.19
CA ILE A 84 -8.24 6.14 -0.14
C ILE A 84 -8.11 5.41 1.21
N ASN A 85 -8.40 6.10 2.31
CA ASN A 85 -8.36 5.52 3.65
C ASN A 85 -9.37 4.38 3.81
N ALA A 86 -10.63 4.58 3.42
CA ALA A 86 -11.66 3.55 3.55
C ALA A 86 -11.39 2.30 2.70
N GLN A 87 -10.88 2.48 1.48
CA GLN A 87 -10.77 1.39 0.51
C GLN A 87 -9.42 0.68 0.46
N PHE A 88 -8.32 1.34 0.87
CA PHE A 88 -6.97 0.82 0.68
C PHE A 88 -6.16 0.64 1.96
N ARG A 89 -6.74 0.92 3.14
CA ARG A 89 -6.05 0.77 4.43
C ARG A 89 -5.55 -0.64 4.73
N PHE A 90 -6.19 -1.66 4.17
CA PHE A 90 -5.77 -3.05 4.34
C PHE A 90 -4.48 -3.41 3.57
N ILE A 91 -4.08 -2.63 2.56
CA ILE A 91 -2.96 -2.98 1.67
C ILE A 91 -1.62 -3.04 2.43
N PRO A 92 -1.23 -2.03 3.24
CA PRO A 92 0.05 -2.09 3.95
C PRO A 92 0.12 -3.27 4.92
N GLU A 93 -0.95 -3.55 5.66
CA GLU A 93 -1.02 -4.67 6.58
C GLU A 93 -0.90 -6.02 5.85
N MET A 94 -1.56 -6.14 4.69
CA MET A 94 -1.48 -7.35 3.87
C MET A 94 -0.06 -7.58 3.33
N ILE A 95 0.60 -6.54 2.84
CA ILE A 95 1.98 -6.63 2.35
C ILE A 95 2.92 -7.05 3.48
N GLU A 96 2.77 -6.47 4.67
CA GLU A 96 3.55 -6.86 5.85
C GLU A 96 3.34 -8.34 6.21
N LYS A 97 2.09 -8.82 6.18
CA LYS A 97 1.78 -10.24 6.39
C LYS A 97 2.45 -11.14 5.36
N ILE A 98 2.36 -10.81 4.07
CA ILE A 98 2.96 -11.60 2.97
C ILE A 98 4.49 -11.60 3.04
N GLN A 99 5.11 -10.54 3.55
CA GLN A 99 6.56 -10.46 3.74
C GLN A 99 7.07 -11.31 4.91
N ASN A 100 6.20 -11.84 5.75
CA ASN A 100 6.60 -12.70 6.86
C ASN A 100 7.01 -14.09 6.34
N PRO A 101 8.28 -14.50 6.51
CA PRO A 101 8.77 -15.79 5.99
C PRO A 101 8.13 -17.01 6.65
N LYS A 102 7.42 -16.83 7.77
CA LYS A 102 6.67 -17.90 8.45
C LYS A 102 5.26 -18.11 7.87
N LEU A 103 4.80 -17.23 6.98
CA LEU A 103 3.49 -17.36 6.36
C LEU A 103 3.49 -18.54 5.40
N THR A 104 2.51 -19.44 5.52
CA THR A 104 2.42 -20.60 4.63
C THR A 104 2.01 -20.17 3.21
N LEU A 105 2.27 -21.02 2.21
CA LEU A 105 1.79 -20.78 0.85
C LEU A 105 0.26 -20.65 0.81
N PHE A 106 -0.44 -21.52 1.54
CA PHE A 106 -1.88 -21.50 1.63
C PHE A 106 -2.41 -20.17 2.20
N ASP A 107 -1.86 -19.72 3.32
CA ASP A 107 -2.26 -18.46 3.96
C ASP A 107 -1.92 -17.25 3.09
N SER A 108 -0.77 -17.29 2.40
CA SER A 108 -0.36 -16.25 1.45
C SER A 108 -1.35 -16.11 0.30
N LEU A 109 -1.78 -17.24 -0.29
CA LEU A 109 -2.77 -17.24 -1.36
C LEU A 109 -4.16 -16.84 -0.87
N ALA A 110 -4.52 -17.18 0.38
CA ALA A 110 -5.76 -16.72 0.98
C ALA A 110 -5.80 -15.18 1.14
N LEU A 111 -4.68 -14.55 1.50
CA LEU A 111 -4.55 -13.09 1.52
C LEU A 111 -4.69 -12.48 0.12
N ILE A 112 -4.05 -13.08 -0.89
CA ILE A 112 -4.17 -12.63 -2.28
C ILE A 112 -5.62 -12.72 -2.76
N ASN A 113 -6.30 -13.85 -2.51
CA ASN A 113 -7.70 -14.02 -2.89
C ASN A 113 -8.60 -12.97 -2.19
N SER A 114 -8.33 -12.67 -0.91
CA SER A 114 -9.05 -11.62 -0.18
C SER A 114 -8.85 -10.24 -0.81
N PHE A 115 -7.64 -9.93 -1.28
CA PHE A 115 -7.36 -8.73 -2.07
C PHE A 115 -8.11 -8.72 -3.39
N GLU A 116 -8.14 -9.84 -4.13
CA GLU A 116 -8.86 -9.94 -5.40
C GLU A 116 -10.32 -9.60 -5.24
N LEU A 117 -10.99 -10.23 -4.26
CA LEU A 117 -12.39 -10.01 -3.92
C LEU A 117 -12.67 -8.57 -3.52
N HIS A 118 -11.82 -7.98 -2.66
CA HIS A 118 -11.98 -6.59 -2.26
C HIS A 118 -11.85 -5.64 -3.45
N VAL A 119 -10.82 -5.81 -4.29
CA VAL A 119 -10.60 -4.96 -5.47
C VAL A 119 -11.76 -5.09 -6.46
N ASP A 120 -12.30 -6.28 -6.68
CA ASP A 120 -13.45 -6.47 -7.58
C ASP A 120 -14.72 -5.78 -7.05
N SER A 121 -14.86 -5.72 -5.72
CA SER A 121 -15.98 -5.04 -5.04
C SER A 121 -15.90 -3.51 -5.06
N LEU A 122 -14.75 -2.92 -5.46
CA LEU A 122 -14.58 -1.47 -5.46
C LEU A 122 -15.59 -0.77 -6.40
N PRO A 123 -15.96 0.49 -6.14
CA PRO A 123 -16.79 1.25 -7.08
C PRO A 123 -16.04 1.60 -8.37
N ASP A 124 -16.78 1.97 -9.42
CA ASP A 124 -16.23 2.28 -10.76
C ASP A 124 -15.29 3.49 -10.77
N THR A 125 -15.39 4.35 -9.76
CA THR A 125 -14.42 5.43 -9.51
C THR A 125 -13.00 4.91 -9.28
N ALA A 126 -12.84 3.63 -8.93
CA ALA A 126 -11.55 2.94 -8.79
C ALA A 126 -11.27 1.95 -9.92
N SER A 127 -11.93 2.07 -11.07
CA SER A 127 -11.77 1.18 -12.24
C SER A 127 -10.30 0.98 -12.66
N TYR A 128 -9.47 2.03 -12.55
CA TYR A 128 -8.03 1.92 -12.83
C TYR A 128 -7.33 0.85 -11.98
N VAL A 129 -7.71 0.72 -10.70
CA VAL A 129 -7.14 -0.29 -9.79
C VAL A 129 -7.56 -1.70 -10.23
N LYS A 130 -8.83 -1.87 -10.63
CA LYS A 130 -9.33 -3.15 -11.16
C LYS A 130 -8.59 -3.58 -12.41
N VAL A 131 -8.43 -2.66 -13.38
CA VAL A 131 -7.68 -2.91 -14.63
C VAL A 131 -6.23 -3.24 -14.33
N LYS A 132 -5.59 -2.50 -13.41
CA LYS A 132 -4.20 -2.77 -13.03
C LYS A 132 -4.05 -4.13 -12.35
N LYS A 133 -4.96 -4.50 -11.46
CA LYS A 133 -4.99 -5.85 -10.84
C LYS A 133 -5.06 -6.91 -11.93
N PHE A 134 -6.05 -6.81 -12.82
CA PHE A 134 -6.23 -7.77 -13.92
C PHE A 134 -4.94 -7.94 -14.71
N TYR A 135 -4.35 -6.84 -15.19
CA TYR A 135 -3.11 -6.91 -15.96
C TYR A 135 -1.94 -7.54 -15.18
N VAL A 136 -1.74 -7.16 -13.92
CA VAL A 136 -0.64 -7.70 -13.11
C VAL A 136 -0.82 -9.18 -12.81
N PHE A 137 -2.05 -9.63 -12.55
CA PHE A 137 -2.33 -11.01 -12.14
C PHE A 137 -2.37 -11.95 -13.34
N ASP A 138 -2.95 -11.51 -14.45
CA ASP A 138 -3.03 -12.27 -15.70
C ASP A 138 -1.64 -12.51 -16.31
N ASN A 139 -0.74 -11.54 -16.20
CA ASN A 139 0.64 -11.67 -16.71
C ASN A 139 1.61 -12.32 -15.70
N ASN A 140 1.14 -12.74 -14.54
CA ASN A 140 1.98 -13.36 -13.51
C ASN A 140 1.84 -14.88 -13.52
N ASN A 141 2.57 -15.53 -14.44
CA ASN A 141 2.63 -16.99 -14.53
C ASN A 141 3.08 -17.63 -13.20
N GLY A 142 4.00 -16.99 -12.47
CA GLY A 142 4.48 -17.50 -11.18
C GLY A 142 3.37 -17.55 -10.11
N LEU A 143 2.41 -16.62 -10.14
CA LEU A 143 1.24 -16.69 -9.26
C LEU A 143 0.35 -17.89 -9.63
N GLN A 144 0.21 -18.20 -10.92
CA GLN A 144 -0.55 -19.38 -11.36
C GLN A 144 0.13 -20.68 -10.94
N ASP A 145 1.45 -20.78 -11.13
CA ASP A 145 2.24 -21.93 -10.69
C ASP A 145 2.11 -22.15 -9.17
N LEU A 146 2.14 -21.07 -8.38
CA LEU A 146 1.94 -21.13 -6.94
C LEU A 146 0.53 -21.58 -6.55
N LYS A 147 -0.51 -21.16 -7.28
CA LYS A 147 -1.89 -21.64 -7.07
C LYS A 147 -1.97 -23.15 -7.36
N GLU A 148 -1.40 -23.62 -8.46
CA GLU A 148 -1.34 -25.05 -8.81
C GLU A 148 -0.60 -25.89 -7.75
N ILE A 149 0.58 -25.45 -7.31
CA ILE A 149 1.35 -26.12 -6.25
C ILE A 149 0.53 -26.21 -4.97
N CYS A 150 -0.16 -25.13 -4.59
CA CYS A 150 -1.01 -25.12 -3.40
C CYS A 150 -2.16 -26.13 -3.50
N ASP A 151 -2.80 -26.25 -4.66
CA ASP A 151 -3.85 -27.24 -4.89
C ASP A 151 -3.32 -28.67 -4.75
N ILE A 152 -2.16 -28.97 -5.35
CA ILE A 152 -1.48 -30.27 -5.21
C ILE A 152 -1.18 -30.58 -3.74
N LEU A 153 -0.60 -29.63 -3.00
CA LEU A 153 -0.28 -29.79 -1.57
C LEU A 153 -1.54 -30.03 -0.71
N ASN A 154 -2.71 -29.54 -1.15
CA ASN A 154 -3.99 -29.75 -0.50
C ASN A 154 -4.75 -30.99 -1.01
N GLY A 155 -4.14 -31.82 -1.85
CA GLY A 155 -4.76 -33.01 -2.41
C GLY A 155 -5.85 -32.72 -3.45
N ARG A 156 -5.95 -31.47 -3.91
CA ARG A 156 -6.85 -31.05 -5.00
C ARG A 156 -6.09 -31.25 -6.30
N ILE A 157 -6.15 -32.45 -6.85
CA ILE A 157 -5.40 -32.83 -8.05
C ILE A 157 -5.88 -31.98 -9.24
N SER A 158 -4.99 -31.19 -9.84
CA SER A 158 -5.12 -30.64 -11.19
C SER A 158 -4.19 -31.43 -12.13
N ASP A 159 -4.74 -31.89 -13.25
CA ASP A 159 -4.20 -32.99 -14.04
C ASP A 159 -2.87 -32.68 -14.80
N SER A 160 -2.03 -33.72 -14.88
CA SER A 160 -1.02 -34.08 -15.89
C SER A 160 0.33 -33.33 -16.06
N ARG A 161 0.47 -32.02 -15.86
CA ARG A 161 1.74 -31.33 -16.26
C ARG A 161 2.89 -31.42 -15.25
N PHE A 162 2.62 -31.33 -13.95
CA PHE A 162 3.68 -31.34 -12.92
C PHE A 162 4.37 -32.70 -12.77
N PHE A 163 3.63 -33.80 -12.93
CA PHE A 163 4.21 -35.14 -12.82
C PHE A 163 5.28 -35.42 -13.89
N LYS A 164 5.10 -34.92 -15.13
CA LYS A 164 6.06 -35.16 -16.21
C LYS A 164 7.43 -34.50 -16.02
N ILE A 165 7.53 -33.43 -15.24
CA ILE A 165 8.82 -32.73 -15.04
C ILE A 165 9.60 -33.36 -13.87
N TYR A 166 8.92 -33.89 -12.85
CA TYR A 166 9.57 -34.39 -11.63
C TYR A 166 9.69 -35.93 -11.56
N THR A 167 8.97 -36.70 -12.37
CA THR A 167 9.14 -38.17 -12.44
C THR A 167 10.05 -38.65 -13.58
N GLY A 168 10.89 -37.77 -14.11
CA GLY A 168 11.99 -38.15 -15.01
C GLY A 168 13.14 -38.91 -14.33
N CYS A 169 12.98 -39.30 -13.07
CA CYS A 169 13.82 -40.30 -12.43
C CYS A 169 13.11 -41.65 -12.59
N GLU A 170 13.58 -42.46 -13.53
CA GLU A 170 13.21 -43.87 -13.62
C GLU A 170 13.30 -44.47 -12.22
N LEU A 171 12.17 -44.94 -11.70
CA LEU A 171 12.14 -45.80 -10.53
C LEU A 171 12.93 -47.05 -10.91
N GLY A 172 14.21 -47.04 -10.54
CA GLY A 172 15.10 -48.17 -10.63
C GLY A 172 14.44 -49.36 -9.95
N LYS A 173 14.29 -50.43 -10.73
CA LYS A 173 13.90 -51.76 -10.25
C LYS A 173 14.77 -52.15 -9.06
N TYR A 174 14.13 -52.33 -7.91
CA TYR A 174 14.58 -53.25 -6.86
C TYR A 174 13.36 -53.99 -6.34
#